data_AF-H1VDD0-F1
#
_entry.id   AF-H1VDD0-F1
#
_cell.length_a   1.000
_cell.length_b   1.000
_cell.length_c   1.000
_cell.angle_alpha   90.00
_cell.angle_beta   90.00
_cell.angle_gamma   90.00
#
_symmetry.space_group_name_H-M   'P 1'
#
loop_
_entity.id
_entity.type
_entity.pdbx_description
1 polymer ?
#
loop_
_entity_poly.entity_id
_entity_poly.type
_entity_poly.pdbx_seq_one_letter_code
_entity_poly.pdbx_strand_id
1 'polypeptide(L)'
;MALAKDPERLREVIKRAISAELGFDGLLWNSMADVADRDFVTETLQWGSILMQHISRCPEDLIYSSREFGFARLADAYSTGSSLMPQKNDSIQIAEGVLATLDTQTEEMKAALDPFMLATDVAYYIVRKDVLFREMHHISGRCVVLSERTGITMNDLSYEQLKTVNERFEEDIAEYSNTRGASR
;
A
#
# COMPACT_ATOMS: atom_id res chain seq x y z
N MET A 1 30.95 -53.97 -7.73
CA MET A 1 32.41 -54.15 -7.89
C MET A 1 33.06 -53.14 -8.87
N ALA A 2 32.30 -52.46 -9.75
CA ALA A 2 32.86 -51.49 -10.71
C ALA A 2 32.99 -50.03 -10.18
N LEU A 3 32.23 -49.63 -9.15
CA LEU A 3 32.27 -48.27 -8.57
C LEU A 3 33.50 -47.98 -7.70
N ALA A 4 34.20 -49.01 -7.22
CA ALA A 4 35.36 -48.86 -6.34
C ALA A 4 36.67 -48.54 -7.08
N LYS A 5 36.68 -48.56 -8.42
CA LYS A 5 37.88 -48.28 -9.22
C LYS A 5 38.07 -46.79 -9.54
N ASP A 6 37.07 -45.95 -9.27
CA ASP A 6 37.11 -44.51 -9.53
C ASP A 6 36.64 -43.73 -8.28
N PRO A 7 37.59 -43.28 -7.43
CA PRO A 7 37.27 -42.64 -6.15
C PRO A 7 36.52 -41.30 -6.29
N GLU A 8 36.64 -40.61 -7.42
CA GLU A 8 35.87 -39.39 -7.69
C GLU A 8 34.39 -39.70 -7.91
N ARG A 9 34.11 -40.72 -8.73
CA ARG A 9 32.75 -41.16 -9.02
C ARG A 9 32.03 -41.66 -7.77
N LEU A 10 32.75 -42.33 -6.86
CA LEU A 10 32.19 -42.76 -5.58
C LEU A 10 31.82 -41.57 -4.68
N ARG A 11 32.66 -40.53 -4.61
CA ARG A 11 32.37 -39.32 -3.84
C ARG A 11 31.12 -38.60 -4.35
N GLU A 12 30.97 -38.49 -5.66
CA GLU A 12 29.78 -37.86 -6.25
C GLU A 12 28.49 -38.65 -5.98
N VAL A 13 28.53 -39.98 -6.04
CA VAL A 13 27.37 -40.82 -5.68
C VAL A 13 26.99 -40.65 -4.22
N ILE A 14 27.98 -40.59 -3.31
CA ILE A 14 27.74 -40.38 -1.88
C ILE A 14 27.14 -39.00 -1.61
N LYS A 15 27.70 -37.93 -2.19
CA LYS A 15 27.16 -36.57 -2.03
C LYS A 15 25.71 -36.45 -2.51
N ARG A 16 25.39 -37.08 -3.65
CA ARG A 16 24.00 -37.10 -4.18
C ARG A 16 23.04 -37.84 -3.26
N ALA A 17 23.47 -38.97 -2.69
CA ALA A 17 22.67 -39.71 -1.72
C ALA A 17 22.41 -38.87 -0.45
N ILE A 18 23.44 -38.20 0.08
CA ILE A 18 23.33 -37.33 1.25
C ILE A 18 22.42 -36.12 0.96
N SER A 19 22.58 -35.46 -0.19
CA SER A 19 21.72 -34.35 -0.60
C SER A 19 20.25 -34.76 -0.67
N ALA A 20 19.95 -35.95 -1.20
CA ALA A 20 18.59 -36.46 -1.28
C ALA A 20 18.01 -36.82 0.10
N GLU A 21 18.83 -37.40 0.99
CA GLU A 21 18.40 -37.74 2.36
C GLU A 21 18.12 -36.49 3.21
N LEU A 22 18.90 -35.43 3.01
CA LEU A 22 18.73 -34.15 3.72
C LEU A 22 17.67 -33.23 3.09
N GLY A 23 17.09 -33.61 1.94
CA GLY A 23 16.03 -32.84 1.27
C GLY A 23 16.52 -31.60 0.51
N PHE A 24 17.81 -31.55 0.12
CA PHE A 24 18.33 -30.50 -0.77
C PHE A 24 18.02 -30.82 -2.23
N ASP A 25 17.70 -29.79 -3.02
CA ASP A 25 17.34 -29.92 -4.45
C ASP A 25 18.52 -30.40 -5.33
N GLY A 26 19.76 -30.21 -4.89
CA GLY A 26 20.94 -30.66 -5.62
C GLY A 26 22.27 -30.24 -4.99
N LEU A 27 23.35 -30.59 -5.68
CA LEU A 27 24.71 -30.26 -5.27
C LEU A 27 25.19 -28.95 -5.90
N LEU A 28 25.87 -28.13 -5.11
CA LEU A 28 26.59 -26.96 -5.60
C LEU A 28 27.76 -27.40 -6.50
N TRP A 29 28.03 -26.62 -7.54
CA TRP A 29 28.99 -26.98 -8.59
C TRP A 29 30.46 -26.92 -8.14
N ASN A 30 30.76 -26.23 -7.05
CA ASN A 30 32.13 -26.01 -6.59
C ASN A 30 32.23 -26.13 -5.06
N SER A 31 33.11 -27.02 -4.59
CA SER A 31 33.34 -27.26 -3.16
C SER A 31 33.99 -26.10 -2.42
N MET A 32 34.72 -25.22 -3.12
CA MET A 32 35.30 -24.01 -2.54
C MET A 32 34.23 -22.95 -2.31
N ALA A 33 33.24 -22.84 -3.20
CA ALA A 33 32.08 -21.98 -3.00
C ALA A 33 31.20 -22.51 -1.86
N ASP A 34 30.98 -23.82 -1.79
CA ASP A 34 30.19 -24.47 -0.73
C ASP A 34 30.63 -24.12 0.70
N VAL A 35 31.94 -24.03 0.96
CA VAL A 35 32.46 -23.70 2.29
C VAL A 35 32.59 -22.19 2.54
N ALA A 36 32.88 -21.41 1.52
CA ALA A 36 33.22 -19.99 1.64
C ALA A 36 32.02 -19.05 1.45
N ASP A 37 31.06 -19.44 0.63
CA ASP A 37 29.93 -18.58 0.26
C ASP A 37 28.93 -18.40 1.41
N ARG A 38 28.36 -17.20 1.52
CA ARG A 38 27.35 -16.80 2.49
C ARG A 38 26.22 -16.02 1.85
N ASP A 39 26.10 -16.06 0.52
CA ASP A 39 25.10 -15.31 -0.23
C ASP A 39 23.68 -15.66 0.20
N PHE A 40 23.41 -16.92 0.56
CA PHE A 40 22.09 -17.30 1.10
C PHE A 40 21.73 -16.55 2.41
N VAL A 41 22.72 -16.22 3.24
CA VAL A 41 22.51 -15.47 4.49
C VAL A 41 22.24 -14.01 4.17
N THR A 42 23.04 -13.40 3.30
CA THR A 42 22.86 -11.99 2.91
C THR A 42 21.54 -11.80 2.19
N GLU A 43 21.15 -12.73 1.33
CA GLU A 43 19.85 -12.75 0.69
C GLU A 43 18.74 -12.89 1.75
N THR A 44 18.79 -13.90 2.62
CA THR A 44 17.77 -14.06 3.68
C THR A 44 17.62 -12.80 4.55
N LEU A 45 18.74 -12.15 4.90
CA LEU A 45 18.73 -10.88 5.64
C LEU A 45 18.15 -9.72 4.82
N GLN A 46 18.44 -9.67 3.52
CA GLN A 46 17.87 -8.67 2.62
C GLN A 46 16.35 -8.80 2.53
N TRP A 47 15.85 -10.02 2.32
CA TRP A 47 14.41 -10.31 2.31
C TRP A 47 13.76 -9.97 3.65
N GLY A 48 14.38 -10.36 4.76
CA GLY A 48 13.90 -10.03 6.11
C GLY A 48 13.87 -8.52 6.38
N SER A 49 14.88 -7.78 5.89
CA SER A 49 14.95 -6.32 6.06
C SER A 49 13.87 -5.62 5.27
N ILE A 50 13.64 -6.01 4.01
CA ILE A 50 12.55 -5.46 3.19
C ILE A 50 11.19 -5.77 3.81
N LEU A 51 10.98 -7.01 4.28
CA LEU A 51 9.75 -7.39 4.98
C LEU A 51 9.50 -6.51 6.20
N MET A 52 10.52 -6.30 7.04
CA MET A 52 10.41 -5.45 8.22
C MET A 52 10.17 -3.98 7.88
N GLN A 53 10.72 -3.46 6.76
CA GLN A 53 10.42 -2.11 6.26
C GLN A 53 8.96 -1.96 5.80
N HIS A 54 8.36 -3.01 5.24
CA HIS A 54 6.94 -2.99 4.90
C HIS A 54 6.07 -3.07 6.16
N ILE A 55 6.42 -3.94 7.10
CA ILE A 55 5.71 -4.06 8.37
C ILE A 55 5.81 -2.76 9.18
N SER A 56 6.94 -2.06 9.14
CA SER A 56 7.11 -0.81 9.90
C SER A 56 6.21 0.33 9.42
N ARG A 57 5.74 0.30 8.17
CA ARG A 57 4.78 1.29 7.66
C ARG A 57 3.39 1.12 8.25
N CYS A 58 2.95 -0.11 8.54
CA CYS A 58 1.61 -0.36 9.07
C CYS A 58 1.35 0.33 10.44
N PRO A 59 2.30 0.35 11.39
CA PRO A 59 2.20 1.17 12.59
C PRO A 59 2.28 2.69 12.36
N GLU A 60 2.91 3.17 11.29
CA GLU A 60 2.90 4.60 10.97
C GLU A 60 1.50 5.05 10.55
N ASP A 61 0.80 4.21 9.77
CA ASP A 61 -0.61 4.44 9.42
C ASP A 61 -1.54 4.37 10.65
N LEU A 62 -1.07 3.86 11.78
CA LEU A 62 -1.81 3.92 13.05
C LEU A 62 -1.97 5.35 13.60
N ILE A 63 -1.36 6.36 12.97
CA ILE A 63 -1.71 7.78 13.16
C ILE A 63 -3.22 8.01 12.95
N TYR A 64 -3.87 7.22 12.08
CA TYR A 64 -5.32 7.26 11.89
C TYR A 64 -6.13 6.92 13.15
N SER A 65 -5.51 6.31 14.16
CA SER A 65 -6.11 6.06 15.48
C SER A 65 -5.93 7.20 16.48
N SER A 66 -5.17 8.25 16.12
CA SER A 66 -5.01 9.42 16.96
C SER A 66 -6.35 10.15 17.14
N ARG A 67 -6.45 10.97 18.20
CA ARG A 67 -7.70 11.68 18.52
C ARG A 67 -8.04 12.74 17.47
N GLU A 68 -7.05 13.23 16.75
CA GLU A 68 -7.16 14.27 15.73
C GLU A 68 -7.81 13.73 14.44
N PHE A 69 -7.51 12.47 14.07
CA PHE A 69 -8.09 11.83 12.88
C PHE A 69 -9.32 10.99 13.22
N GLY A 70 -9.23 10.12 14.24
CA GLY A 70 -10.37 9.30 14.69
C GLY A 70 -10.88 8.26 13.69
N PHE A 71 -10.12 7.92 12.64
CA PHE A 71 -10.55 7.02 11.57
C PHE A 71 -10.51 5.53 11.96
N ALA A 72 -9.66 5.15 12.90
CA ALA A 72 -9.51 3.76 13.32
C ALA A 72 -9.41 3.62 14.85
N ARG A 73 -9.96 2.53 15.40
CA ARG A 73 -9.84 2.19 16.82
C ARG A 73 -9.17 0.84 16.97
N LEU A 74 -8.14 0.80 17.81
CA LEU A 74 -7.45 -0.43 18.17
C LEU A 74 -8.27 -1.23 19.18
N ALA A 75 -8.29 -2.56 19.01
CA ALA A 75 -8.86 -3.44 20.01
C ALA A 75 -8.07 -3.37 21.32
N ASP A 76 -8.76 -3.49 22.45
CA ASP A 76 -8.16 -3.38 23.79
C ASP A 76 -7.00 -4.36 23.99
N ALA A 77 -7.11 -5.58 23.44
CA ALA A 77 -6.07 -6.61 23.52
C ALA A 77 -4.69 -6.16 22.96
N TYR A 78 -4.68 -5.21 22.04
CA TYR A 78 -3.46 -4.67 21.42
C TYR A 78 -3.22 -3.19 21.79
N SER A 79 -3.92 -2.67 22.80
CA SER A 79 -3.79 -1.32 23.33
C SER A 79 -3.26 -1.35 24.77
N THR A 80 -2.44 -0.37 25.15
CA THR A 80 -1.72 -0.29 26.45
C THR A 80 -2.66 -0.14 27.66
N GLY A 81 -3.98 -0.09 27.46
CA GLY A 81 -5.00 -0.05 28.52
C GLY A 81 -5.51 -1.42 28.98
N SER A 82 -5.14 -2.53 28.31
CA SER A 82 -5.63 -3.87 28.65
C SER A 82 -4.78 -4.55 29.73
N SER A 83 -5.45 -5.12 30.73
CA SER A 83 -4.84 -5.99 31.75
C SER A 83 -4.52 -7.39 31.21
N LEU A 84 -5.09 -7.78 30.07
CA LEU A 84 -4.70 -8.94 29.29
C LEU A 84 -3.74 -8.48 28.19
N MET A 85 -2.44 -8.47 28.50
CA MET A 85 -1.43 -8.41 27.44
C MET A 85 -1.34 -9.80 26.79
N PRO A 86 -1.59 -9.93 25.48
CA PRO A 86 -1.31 -11.18 24.79
C PRO A 86 0.19 -11.48 24.89
N GLN A 87 0.56 -12.63 25.44
CA GLN A 87 1.95 -13.11 25.56
C GLN A 87 2.55 -13.52 24.21
N LYS A 88 2.09 -12.91 23.10
CA LYS A 88 2.51 -13.19 21.74
C LYS A 88 3.78 -12.35 21.50
N ASN A 89 4.95 -12.99 21.49
CA ASN A 89 6.25 -12.32 21.40
C ASN A 89 6.70 -12.02 19.96
N ASP A 90 5.94 -12.46 18.95
CA ASP A 90 6.32 -12.34 17.54
C ASP A 90 5.69 -11.09 16.92
N SER A 91 6.52 -10.19 16.38
CA SER A 91 6.10 -8.92 15.77
C SER A 91 5.09 -9.09 14.62
N ILE A 92 5.28 -10.11 13.79
CA ILE A 92 4.36 -10.43 12.66
C ILE A 92 2.98 -10.82 13.19
N GLN A 93 2.96 -11.63 14.24
CA GLN A 93 1.73 -12.13 14.85
C GLN A 93 0.95 -11.04 15.61
N ILE A 94 1.65 -10.02 16.10
CA ILE A 94 1.02 -8.81 16.67
C ILE A 94 0.44 -7.96 15.54
N ALA A 95 1.20 -7.71 14.47
CA ALA A 95 0.74 -6.92 13.32
C ALA A 95 -0.52 -7.52 12.68
N GLU A 96 -0.56 -8.85 12.50
CA GLU A 96 -1.75 -9.58 12.05
C GLU A 96 -2.95 -9.31 12.98
N GLY A 97 -2.78 -9.48 14.29
CA GLY A 97 -3.86 -9.30 15.25
C GLY A 97 -4.39 -7.86 15.31
N VAL A 98 -3.49 -6.87 15.21
CA VAL A 98 -3.86 -5.46 15.13
C VAL A 98 -4.72 -5.20 13.88
N LEU A 99 -4.28 -5.65 12.71
CA LEU A 99 -5.01 -5.43 11.45
C LEU A 99 -6.36 -6.18 11.43
N ALA A 100 -6.39 -7.42 11.93
CA ALA A 100 -7.60 -8.23 11.95
C ALA A 100 -8.67 -7.71 12.93
N THR A 101 -8.27 -6.98 13.97
CA THR A 101 -9.16 -6.46 15.02
C THR A 101 -9.36 -4.94 14.96
N LEU A 102 -8.82 -4.28 13.93
CA LEU A 102 -8.96 -2.85 13.73
C LEU A 102 -10.41 -2.50 13.39
N ASP A 103 -11.02 -1.61 14.16
CA ASP A 103 -12.37 -1.10 13.91
C ASP A 103 -12.30 0.23 13.15
N THR A 104 -12.98 0.33 12.01
CA THR A 104 -12.88 1.47 11.10
C THR A 104 -14.10 2.38 11.20
N GLN A 105 -13.87 3.66 11.52
CA GLN A 105 -14.92 4.66 11.68
C GLN A 105 -15.26 5.30 10.34
N THR A 106 -16.08 4.59 9.56
CA THR A 106 -16.46 4.97 8.19
C THR A 106 -17.09 6.37 8.10
N GLU A 107 -17.88 6.77 9.10
CA GLU A 107 -18.55 8.08 9.08
C GLU A 107 -17.56 9.23 9.31
N GLU A 108 -16.61 9.08 10.24
CA GLU A 108 -15.54 10.07 10.46
C GLU A 108 -14.62 10.18 9.24
N MET A 109 -14.28 9.05 8.61
CA MET A 109 -13.50 9.04 7.37
C MET A 109 -14.20 9.78 6.23
N LYS A 110 -15.51 9.63 6.08
CA LYS A 110 -16.29 10.38 5.08
C LYS A 110 -16.37 11.86 5.44
N ALA A 111 -16.53 12.21 6.72
CA ALA A 111 -16.61 13.59 7.17
C ALA A 111 -15.30 14.36 6.95
N ALA A 112 -14.16 13.66 6.94
CA ALA A 112 -12.86 14.24 6.62
C ALA A 112 -12.64 14.52 5.12
N LEU A 113 -13.54 14.09 4.22
CA LEU A 113 -13.44 14.39 2.80
C LEU A 113 -13.81 15.86 2.55
N ASP A 114 -12.80 16.64 2.20
CA ASP A 114 -12.98 18.06 1.89
C ASP A 114 -13.41 18.25 0.42
N PRO A 115 -14.46 19.04 0.13
CA PRO A 115 -14.95 19.26 -1.24
C PRO A 115 -13.90 19.85 -2.20
N PHE A 116 -12.86 20.55 -1.72
CA PHE A 116 -11.79 21.06 -2.56
C PHE A 116 -10.85 19.97 -3.07
N MET A 117 -10.84 18.77 -2.47
CA MET A 117 -10.07 17.63 -2.98
C MET A 117 -10.50 17.24 -4.41
N LEU A 118 -11.76 17.53 -4.78
CA LEU A 118 -12.34 17.27 -6.10
C LEU A 118 -11.89 18.25 -7.18
N ALA A 119 -11.16 19.31 -6.84
CA ALA A 119 -10.61 20.24 -7.83
C ALA A 119 -9.69 19.52 -8.82
N THR A 120 -9.03 18.44 -8.38
CA THR A 120 -8.21 17.57 -9.24
C THR A 120 -9.06 16.76 -10.22
N ASP A 121 -10.25 16.30 -9.80
CA ASP A 121 -11.16 15.54 -10.67
C ASP A 121 -11.78 16.44 -11.74
N VAL A 122 -12.14 17.67 -11.38
CA VAL A 122 -12.56 18.71 -12.33
C VAL A 122 -11.45 18.99 -13.35
N ALA A 123 -10.21 19.06 -12.89
CA ALA A 123 -9.04 19.21 -13.74
C ALA A 123 -8.90 18.02 -14.71
N TYR A 124 -9.02 16.80 -14.20
CA TYR A 124 -8.93 15.58 -15.01
C TYR A 124 -10.05 15.48 -16.06
N TYR A 125 -11.27 15.87 -15.71
CA TYR A 125 -12.40 15.99 -16.64
C TYR A 125 -12.05 16.90 -17.84
N ILE A 126 -11.45 18.06 -17.57
CA ILE A 126 -11.09 19.02 -18.62
C ILE A 126 -9.95 18.49 -19.52
N VAL A 127 -8.99 17.75 -18.96
CA VAL A 127 -7.95 17.09 -19.78
C VAL A 127 -8.57 16.07 -20.74
N ARG A 128 -9.60 15.33 -20.31
CA ARG A 128 -10.31 14.38 -21.18
C ARG A 128 -11.06 15.06 -22.33
N LYS A 129 -11.38 16.35 -22.21
CA LYS A 129 -11.96 17.19 -23.27
C LYS A 129 -10.91 17.94 -24.10
N ASP A 130 -9.68 17.40 -24.15
CA ASP A 130 -8.57 17.85 -25.00
C ASP A 130 -8.00 19.25 -24.67
N VAL A 131 -7.94 19.57 -23.37
CA VAL A 131 -7.31 20.81 -22.90
C VAL A 131 -5.89 20.55 -22.41
N LEU A 132 -4.97 21.46 -22.78
CA LEU A 132 -3.57 21.40 -22.38
C LEU A 132 -3.43 21.53 -20.85
N PHE A 133 -2.49 20.76 -20.27
CA PHE A 133 -2.27 20.68 -18.82
C PHE A 133 -2.10 22.05 -18.12
N ARG A 134 -1.46 23.01 -18.80
CA ARG A 134 -1.28 24.38 -18.27
C ARG A 134 -2.61 25.14 -18.16
N GLU A 135 -3.47 25.03 -19.17
CA GLU A 135 -4.78 25.70 -19.20
C GLU A 135 -5.75 25.06 -18.20
N MET A 136 -5.68 23.74 -18.05
CA MET A 136 -6.50 22.97 -17.10
C MET A 136 -6.36 23.46 -15.65
N HIS A 137 -5.15 23.75 -15.16
CA HIS A 137 -4.96 24.28 -13.80
C HIS A 137 -5.61 25.66 -13.62
N HIS A 138 -5.58 26.51 -14.65
CA HIS A 138 -6.25 27.81 -14.62
C HIS A 138 -7.77 27.66 -14.58
N ILE A 139 -8.33 26.69 -15.32
CA ILE A 139 -9.77 26.45 -15.34
C ILE A 139 -10.23 25.85 -14.00
N SER A 140 -9.54 24.83 -13.46
CA SER A 140 -9.84 24.26 -12.15
C SER A 140 -9.72 25.31 -11.03
N GLY A 141 -8.64 26.11 -11.02
CA GLY A 141 -8.48 27.21 -10.06
C GLY A 141 -9.59 28.25 -10.14
N ARG A 142 -10.08 28.58 -11.34
CA ARG A 142 -11.26 29.45 -11.50
C ARG A 142 -12.55 28.83 -10.97
N CYS A 143 -12.69 27.51 -11.02
CA CYS A 143 -13.82 26.80 -10.40
C CYS A 143 -13.74 26.89 -8.87
N VAL A 144 -12.54 26.78 -8.29
CA VAL A 144 -12.32 26.99 -6.84
C VAL A 144 -12.71 28.41 -6.44
N VAL A 145 -12.23 29.42 -7.17
CA VAL A 145 -12.59 30.82 -6.92
C VAL A 145 -14.11 31.05 -7.07
N LEU A 146 -14.76 30.37 -8.02
CA LEU A 146 -16.21 30.45 -8.19
C LEU A 146 -16.94 29.85 -6.97
N SER A 147 -16.49 28.70 -6.47
CA SER A 147 -17.00 28.07 -5.24
C SER A 147 -16.86 29.01 -4.04
N GLU A 148 -15.68 29.58 -3.82
CA GLU A 148 -15.43 30.53 -2.72
C GLU A 148 -16.31 31.79 -2.83
N ARG A 149 -16.43 32.37 -4.03
CA ARG A 149 -17.22 33.60 -4.24
C ARG A 149 -18.71 33.39 -4.07
N THR A 150 -19.22 32.21 -4.41
CA THR A 150 -20.65 31.89 -4.31
C THR A 150 -21.03 31.31 -2.95
N GLY A 151 -20.05 30.87 -2.16
CA GLY A 151 -20.29 30.16 -0.90
C GLY A 151 -20.90 28.76 -1.09
N ILE A 152 -20.91 28.26 -2.33
CA ILE A 152 -21.42 26.93 -2.69
C ILE A 152 -20.22 26.00 -2.80
N THR A 153 -20.29 24.79 -2.22
CA THR A 153 -19.18 23.83 -2.28
C THR A 153 -18.96 23.33 -3.70
N MET A 154 -17.75 22.87 -4.02
CA MET A 154 -17.42 22.34 -5.35
C MET A 154 -18.34 21.18 -5.79
N ASN A 155 -18.84 20.38 -4.83
CA ASN A 155 -19.80 19.30 -5.07
C ASN A 155 -21.17 19.79 -5.55
N ASP A 156 -21.58 20.98 -5.11
CA ASP A 156 -22.92 21.50 -5.30
C ASP A 156 -23.01 22.53 -6.44
N LEU A 157 -21.88 22.83 -7.11
CA LEU A 157 -21.86 23.69 -8.28
C LEU A 157 -22.61 23.04 -9.45
N SER A 158 -23.58 23.75 -10.01
CA SER A 158 -24.28 23.25 -11.20
C SER A 158 -23.38 23.31 -12.44
N TYR A 159 -23.62 22.44 -13.42
CA TYR A 159 -22.88 22.47 -14.68
C TYR A 159 -23.01 23.83 -15.38
N GLU A 160 -24.17 24.49 -15.27
CA GLU A 160 -24.39 25.84 -15.82
C GLU A 160 -23.46 26.87 -15.17
N GLN A 161 -23.23 26.77 -13.86
CA GLN A 161 -22.27 27.62 -13.15
C GLN A 161 -20.84 27.32 -13.60
N LEU A 162 -20.47 26.04 -13.74
CA LEU A 162 -19.16 25.65 -14.25
C LEU A 162 -18.95 26.07 -15.71
N LYS A 163 -20.00 26.08 -16.53
CA LYS A 163 -19.98 26.53 -17.92
C LYS A 163 -19.64 28.00 -18.06
N THR A 164 -19.95 28.83 -17.05
CA THR A 164 -19.46 30.22 -16.99
C THR A 164 -17.94 30.31 -16.89
N VAL A 165 -17.28 29.25 -16.40
CA VAL A 165 -15.83 29.16 -16.33
C VAL A 165 -15.25 28.74 -17.67
N ASN A 166 -15.80 27.67 -18.26
CA ASN A 166 -15.38 27.16 -19.56
C ASN A 166 -16.55 26.50 -20.30
N GLU A 167 -16.67 26.75 -21.61
CA GLU A 167 -17.79 26.24 -22.43
C GLU A 167 -17.79 24.71 -22.58
N ARG A 168 -16.66 24.03 -22.31
CA ARG A 168 -16.49 22.58 -22.44
C ARG A 168 -17.09 21.77 -21.29
N PHE A 169 -17.62 22.42 -20.26
CA PHE A 169 -18.36 21.74 -19.20
C PHE A 169 -19.76 21.32 -19.68
N GLU A 170 -20.06 20.04 -19.53
CA GLU A 170 -21.34 19.41 -19.86
C GLU A 170 -21.97 18.81 -18.60
N GLU A 171 -23.19 18.26 -18.73
CA GLU A 171 -23.95 17.67 -17.60
C GLU A 171 -23.26 16.43 -17.00
N ASP A 172 -22.36 15.78 -17.74
CA ASP A 172 -21.57 14.61 -17.31
C ASP A 172 -20.55 14.93 -16.20
N ILE A 173 -20.26 16.21 -15.92
CA ILE A 173 -19.38 16.62 -14.82
C ILE A 173 -19.89 16.16 -13.45
N ALA A 174 -21.21 15.96 -13.30
CA ALA A 174 -21.83 15.47 -12.07
C ALA A 174 -21.33 14.08 -11.65
N GLU A 175 -20.78 13.29 -12.59
CA GLU A 175 -20.17 11.99 -12.28
C GLU A 175 -18.80 12.13 -11.59
N TYR A 176 -18.09 13.23 -11.85
CA TYR A 176 -16.75 13.52 -11.31
C TYR A 176 -16.82 14.35 -10.02
N SER A 177 -17.89 15.13 -9.83
CA SER A 177 -18.13 15.94 -8.64
C SER A 177 -18.83 15.19 -7.51
N ASN A 178 -18.78 13.85 -7.50
CA ASN A 178 -19.35 13.03 -6.43
C ASN A 178 -18.24 12.23 -5.77
N THR A 179 -18.10 12.36 -4.46
CA THR A 179 -17.12 11.59 -3.67
C THR A 179 -17.34 10.07 -3.74
N ARG A 180 -18.50 9.60 -4.22
CA ARG A 180 -18.74 8.18 -4.54
C ARG A 180 -18.00 7.71 -5.80
N GLY A 181 -17.63 8.60 -6.71
CA GLY A 181 -16.94 8.29 -7.97
C GLY A 181 -15.47 7.89 -7.79
N ALA A 182 -14.83 8.32 -6.68
CA ALA A 182 -13.45 7.99 -6.34
C ALA A 182 -13.24 6.54 -5.87
N SER A 183 -14.32 5.74 -5.77
CA SER A 183 -14.29 4.31 -5.41
C SER A 183 -14.20 3.38 -6.64
N ARG A 184 -13.89 3.89 -7.82
CA ARG A 184 -13.71 3.09 -9.06
C ARG A 184 -12.28 3.09 -9.55
#